data_AF-A0A1E1WHN9-F1
#
_entry.id   AF-A0A1E1WHN9-F1
#
_cell.length_a   1.000
_cell.length_b   1.000
_cell.length_c   1.000
_cell.angle_alpha   90.00
_cell.angle_beta   90.00
_cell.angle_gamma   90.00
#
_symmetry.space_group_name_H-M   'P 1'
#
loop_
_entity.id
_entity.type
_entity.pdbx_description
1 polymer ?
#
loop_
_entity_poly.entity_id
_entity_poly.type
_entity_poly.pdbx_seq_one_letter_code
_entity_poly.pdbx_strand_id
1 'polypeptide(L)'
;KDWRDYVVDSNLFYIRPGHHNPASMPLFSETHVADNVKIGWLYLGLDVKRKVNDYYEIWSDSRPDRTDIKLHSGFYYHGESALQHEIGDLRVHFSYAGREDDIYTAVGVVEGGTLQAYSPSMFPHADPISLLRKGSYSLKQLHDIERRDANVHTWKYRLLGFVQVFASAMTLHPDWVTIFLQFQWVSSNLRRCSRGWINFVLSFSYTLLIISIPWLVHK
;
A
#
# COMPACT_ATOMS: atom_id res chain seq x y z
N LYS A 1 -24.76 2.17 -2.70
CA LYS A 1 -24.72 2.57 -1.27
C LYS A 1 -23.62 1.71 -0.70
N ASP A 2 -22.50 2.29 -0.34
CA ASP A 2 -21.29 1.52 -0.06
C ASP A 2 -20.82 1.86 1.35
N TRP A 3 -20.33 0.85 2.06
CA TRP A 3 -19.72 1.04 3.36
C TRP A 3 -18.36 1.72 3.20
N ARG A 4 -18.13 2.78 3.97
CA ARG A 4 -16.88 3.52 4.03
C ARG A 4 -16.49 3.70 5.49
N ASP A 5 -15.19 3.65 5.74
CA ASP A 5 -14.55 3.91 7.03
C ASP A 5 -14.20 5.39 7.24
N TYR A 6 -14.63 6.26 6.32
CA TYR A 6 -14.48 7.70 6.37
C TYR A 6 -15.73 8.42 5.87
N VAL A 7 -15.88 9.70 6.25
CA VAL A 7 -16.99 10.56 5.82
C VAL A 7 -16.82 10.92 4.35
N VAL A 8 -17.87 10.68 3.56
CA VAL A 8 -17.92 11.06 2.15
C VAL A 8 -18.77 12.32 1.98
N ASP A 9 -18.15 13.42 1.59
CA ASP A 9 -18.85 14.68 1.34
C ASP A 9 -19.69 14.61 0.05
N SER A 10 -21.01 14.69 0.19
CA SER A 10 -21.97 14.70 -0.91
C SER A 10 -21.86 15.93 -1.81
N ASN A 11 -21.24 17.03 -1.34
CA ASN A 11 -21.01 18.23 -2.16
C ASN A 11 -20.05 17.97 -3.33
N LEU A 12 -19.21 16.95 -3.22
CA LEU A 12 -18.24 16.55 -4.23
C LEU A 12 -18.83 15.61 -5.29
N PHE A 13 -20.12 15.26 -5.20
CA PHE A 13 -20.74 14.36 -6.16
C PHE A 13 -21.02 15.06 -7.49
N TYR A 14 -20.82 14.32 -8.59
CA TYR A 14 -21.11 14.81 -9.95
C TYR A 14 -22.61 15.11 -10.12
N ILE A 15 -23.47 14.22 -9.63
CA ILE A 15 -24.90 14.45 -9.47
C ILE A 15 -25.11 14.69 -7.97
N ARG A 16 -25.60 15.88 -7.61
CA ARG A 16 -25.84 16.29 -6.22
C ARG A 16 -27.30 16.12 -5.75
N PRO A 17 -28.32 16.43 -6.57
CA PRO A 17 -29.71 16.37 -6.10
C PRO A 17 -30.08 14.98 -5.58
N GLY A 18 -30.64 14.93 -4.37
CA GLY A 18 -31.07 13.70 -3.72
C GLY A 18 -29.99 12.95 -2.93
N HIS A 19 -28.74 13.42 -2.94
CA HIS A 19 -27.66 12.85 -2.14
C HIS A 19 -27.33 13.73 -0.94
N HIS A 20 -27.56 13.18 0.25
CA HIS A 20 -27.26 13.86 1.52
C HIS A 20 -26.57 12.87 2.43
N ASN A 21 -25.25 12.98 2.52
CA ASN A 21 -24.47 12.19 3.46
C ASN A 21 -24.32 12.94 4.79
N PRO A 22 -24.16 12.23 5.93
CA PRO A 22 -23.89 12.87 7.21
C PRO A 22 -22.53 13.59 7.15
N ALA A 23 -22.44 14.76 7.78
CA ALA A 23 -21.20 15.54 7.83
C ALA A 23 -20.14 15.00 8.81
N SER A 24 -20.51 14.00 9.62
CA SER A 24 -19.62 13.39 10.62
C SER A 24 -19.92 11.90 10.76
N MET A 25 -18.90 11.15 11.21
CA MET A 25 -19.00 9.74 11.54
C MET A 25 -18.66 9.57 13.03
N PRO A 26 -19.49 8.86 13.82
CA PRO A 26 -19.32 8.78 15.26
C PRO A 26 -18.22 7.79 15.70
N LEU A 27 -17.77 6.90 14.81
CA LEU A 27 -16.75 5.89 15.09
C LEU A 27 -15.82 5.75 13.90
N PHE A 28 -14.52 5.65 14.15
CA PHE A 28 -13.50 5.39 13.13
C PHE A 28 -12.80 4.06 13.41
N SER A 29 -12.23 3.47 12.36
CA SER A 29 -11.39 2.28 12.49
C SER A 29 -10.17 2.60 13.36
N GLU A 30 -9.98 1.82 14.42
CA GLU A 30 -8.84 1.94 15.33
C GLU A 30 -8.09 0.60 15.42
N THR A 31 -6.77 0.66 15.62
CA THR A 31 -5.93 -0.52 15.82
C THR A 31 -5.24 -0.44 17.16
N HIS A 32 -5.56 -1.40 18.03
CA HIS A 32 -4.89 -1.54 19.32
C HIS A 32 -3.74 -2.54 19.20
N VAL A 33 -2.54 -2.11 19.56
CA VAL A 33 -1.34 -2.94 19.57
C VAL A 33 -1.03 -3.34 21.01
N ALA A 34 -0.92 -4.64 21.29
CA ALA A 34 -0.58 -5.11 22.63
C ALA A 34 0.78 -4.59 23.09
N ASP A 35 0.90 -4.23 24.37
CA ASP A 35 2.13 -3.69 24.95
C ASP A 35 3.24 -4.75 24.96
N ASN A 36 2.93 -5.91 25.53
CA ASN A 36 3.85 -7.02 25.74
C ASN A 36 3.67 -8.12 24.70
N VAL A 37 4.43 -8.07 23.62
CA VAL A 37 4.46 -9.12 22.58
C VAL A 37 5.85 -9.74 22.54
N LYS A 38 5.91 -11.07 22.46
CA LYS A 38 7.16 -11.83 22.44
C LYS A 38 7.21 -12.83 21.29
N ILE A 39 8.43 -13.08 20.82
CA ILE A 39 8.76 -14.27 20.02
C ILE A 39 9.85 -15.03 20.79
N GLY A 40 9.50 -16.20 21.32
CA GLY A 40 10.33 -16.91 22.27
C GLY A 40 10.58 -16.06 23.53
N TRP A 41 11.84 -15.74 23.81
CA TRP A 41 12.23 -14.94 24.97
C TRP A 41 12.41 -13.45 24.68
N LEU A 42 12.32 -13.04 23.41
CA LEU A 42 12.55 -11.67 22.96
C LEU A 42 11.24 -10.88 22.93
N TYR A 43 11.25 -9.67 23.49
CA TYR A 43 10.16 -8.70 23.31
C TYR A 43 10.22 -8.07 21.91
N LEU A 44 9.08 -7.65 21.37
CA LEU A 44 9.03 -6.94 20.09
C LEU A 44 8.89 -5.44 20.28
N GLY A 45 9.80 -4.68 19.68
CA GLY A 45 9.70 -3.23 19.56
C GLY A 45 8.50 -2.80 18.70
N LEU A 46 8.04 -1.56 18.88
CA LEU A 46 6.83 -1.04 18.22
C LEU A 46 6.89 -1.16 16.69
N ASP A 47 8.03 -0.87 16.08
CA ASP A 47 8.21 -0.97 14.61
C ASP A 47 8.12 -2.40 14.09
N VAL A 48 8.50 -3.38 14.91
CA VAL A 48 8.36 -4.80 14.57
C VAL A 48 6.91 -5.24 14.75
N LYS A 49 6.25 -4.84 15.86
CA LYS A 49 4.83 -5.14 16.12
C LYS A 49 3.94 -4.63 14.98
N ARG A 50 4.20 -3.43 14.45
CA ARG A 50 3.44 -2.84 13.33
C ARG A 50 3.55 -3.60 12.01
N LYS A 51 4.51 -4.53 11.87
CA LYS A 51 4.67 -5.38 10.68
C LYS A 51 3.79 -6.63 10.70
N VAL A 52 3.14 -6.91 11.83
CA VAL A 52 2.10 -7.94 11.93
C VAL A 52 0.81 -7.37 11.32
N ASN A 53 0.49 -7.79 10.10
CA ASN A 53 -0.62 -7.25 9.31
C ASN A 53 -1.51 -8.33 8.67
N ASP A 54 -1.34 -9.57 9.08
CA ASP A 54 -2.13 -10.73 8.69
C ASP A 54 -3.41 -10.80 9.53
N TYR A 55 -4.31 -9.84 9.32
CA TYR A 55 -5.56 -9.76 10.07
C TYR A 55 -6.52 -10.89 9.71
N TYR A 56 -7.00 -11.57 10.74
CA TYR A 56 -8.10 -12.53 10.70
C TYR A 56 -9.37 -11.87 11.22
N GLU A 57 -10.44 -12.05 10.46
CA GLU A 57 -11.76 -11.54 10.81
C GLU A 57 -12.37 -12.35 11.97
N ILE A 58 -12.91 -11.66 12.97
CA ILE A 58 -13.64 -12.25 14.09
C ILE A 58 -15.12 -12.09 13.82
N TRP A 59 -15.76 -13.20 13.50
CA TRP A 59 -17.21 -13.28 13.43
C TRP A 59 -17.76 -13.39 14.86
N SER A 60 -18.43 -12.34 15.32
CA SER A 60 -19.06 -12.39 16.64
C SER A 60 -20.32 -13.23 16.60
N ASP A 61 -20.47 -14.12 17.58
CA ASP A 61 -21.72 -14.83 17.88
C ASP A 61 -22.44 -14.26 19.11
N SER A 62 -21.80 -13.30 19.79
CA SER A 62 -22.35 -12.69 21.00
C SER A 62 -23.30 -11.55 20.65
N ARG A 63 -24.55 -11.68 21.09
CA ARG A 63 -25.55 -10.63 20.93
C ARG A 63 -25.22 -9.49 21.92
N PRO A 64 -25.18 -8.23 21.46
CA PRO A 64 -24.97 -7.10 22.35
C PRO A 64 -26.18 -6.92 23.28
N ASP A 65 -25.94 -6.48 24.51
CA ASP A 65 -27.00 -6.21 25.49
C ASP A 65 -27.92 -5.06 25.04
N ARG A 66 -27.35 -4.15 24.25
CA ARG A 66 -28.04 -3.01 23.64
C ARG A 66 -28.97 -3.46 22.51
N THR A 67 -30.25 -3.13 22.63
CA THR A 67 -31.30 -3.52 21.67
C THR A 67 -31.25 -2.76 20.35
N ASP A 68 -30.64 -1.58 20.33
CA ASP A 68 -30.43 -0.75 19.14
C ASP A 68 -29.32 -1.28 18.22
N ILE A 69 -28.52 -2.23 18.70
CA ILE A 69 -27.45 -2.86 17.93
C ILE A 69 -27.91 -4.26 17.49
N LYS A 70 -27.79 -4.51 16.18
CA LYS A 70 -28.20 -5.77 15.55
C LYS A 70 -26.97 -6.55 15.13
N LEU A 71 -26.89 -7.82 15.50
CA LEU A 71 -25.86 -8.73 15.03
C LEU A 71 -26.36 -9.43 13.76
N HIS A 72 -25.61 -9.33 12.66
CA HIS A 72 -25.92 -10.05 11.43
C HIS A 72 -24.64 -10.47 10.71
N SER A 73 -24.50 -11.77 10.43
CA SER A 73 -23.32 -12.34 9.79
C SER A 73 -22.01 -11.91 10.50
N GLY A 74 -21.99 -11.93 11.84
CA GLY A 74 -20.86 -11.53 12.67
C GLY A 74 -20.49 -10.03 12.70
N PHE A 75 -21.21 -9.18 11.94
CA PHE A 75 -21.11 -7.73 12.01
C PHE A 75 -22.12 -7.14 12.99
N TYR A 76 -21.70 -6.10 13.70
CA TYR A 76 -22.60 -5.29 14.52
C TYR A 76 -23.10 -4.10 13.71
N TYR A 77 -24.42 -3.95 13.62
CA TYR A 77 -25.08 -2.86 12.90
C TYR A 77 -25.82 -1.95 13.88
N HIS A 78 -25.67 -0.66 13.68
CA HIS A 78 -26.49 0.35 14.34
C HIS A 78 -27.29 1.10 13.26
N GLY A 79 -28.60 0.85 13.24
CA GLY A 79 -29.52 1.29 12.21
C GLY A 79 -30.85 0.54 12.26
N GLU A 80 -31.80 0.92 11.41
CA GLU A 80 -33.15 0.34 11.38
C GLU A 80 -33.19 -1.11 10.87
N SER A 81 -32.29 -1.50 9.97
CA SER A 81 -32.22 -2.88 9.48
C SER A 81 -30.81 -3.25 9.02
N ALA A 82 -30.34 -4.44 9.40
CA ALA A 82 -29.06 -4.96 8.90
C ALA A 82 -29.13 -5.39 7.42
N LEU A 83 -30.33 -5.69 6.92
CA LEU A 83 -30.56 -6.13 5.53
C LEU A 83 -30.83 -4.95 4.58
N GLN A 84 -31.41 -3.87 5.11
CA GLN A 84 -31.77 -2.67 4.37
C GLN A 84 -31.06 -1.47 4.98
N HIS A 85 -29.81 -1.26 4.55
CA HIS A 85 -28.98 -0.21 5.11
C HIS A 85 -29.29 1.17 4.51
N GLU A 86 -29.28 2.18 5.37
CA GLU A 86 -29.49 3.58 5.06
C GLU A 86 -28.22 4.41 5.18
N ILE A 87 -28.28 5.63 4.66
CA ILE A 87 -27.16 6.56 4.75
C ILE A 87 -27.06 7.03 6.20
N GLY A 88 -25.90 6.80 6.83
CA GLY A 88 -25.67 7.13 8.25
C GLY A 88 -25.74 5.93 9.19
N ASP A 89 -26.15 4.76 8.70
CA ASP A 89 -26.01 3.51 9.45
C ASP A 89 -24.53 3.22 9.73
N LEU A 90 -24.26 2.51 10.82
CA LEU A 90 -22.92 2.09 11.21
C LEU A 90 -22.81 0.57 11.15
N ARG A 91 -21.64 0.10 10.73
CA ARG A 91 -21.27 -1.30 10.75
C ARG A 91 -19.90 -1.45 11.38
N VAL A 92 -19.80 -2.27 12.42
CA VAL A 92 -18.55 -2.55 13.14
C VAL A 92 -18.20 -4.01 13.00
N HIS A 93 -16.91 -4.27 12.79
CA HIS A 93 -16.32 -5.59 12.63
C HIS A 93 -14.96 -5.61 13.31
N PHE A 94 -14.62 -6.73 13.94
CA PHE A 94 -13.36 -6.89 14.65
C PHE A 94 -12.44 -7.82 13.88
N SER A 95 -11.16 -7.50 13.86
CA SER A 95 -10.12 -8.38 13.34
C SER A 95 -8.91 -8.33 14.26
N TYR A 96 -8.07 -9.35 14.18
CA TYR A 96 -6.85 -9.46 14.98
C TYR A 96 -5.74 -10.09 14.17
N ALA A 97 -4.49 -9.82 14.55
CA ALA A 97 -3.30 -10.43 13.95
C ALA A 97 -2.29 -10.77 15.05
N GLY A 98 -1.47 -11.80 14.84
CA GLY A 98 -0.46 -12.23 15.82
C GLY A 98 -1.03 -13.11 16.94
N ARG A 99 -1.45 -14.33 16.60
CA ARG A 99 -1.85 -15.37 17.57
C ARG A 99 -0.64 -15.92 18.31
N GLU A 100 -0.88 -16.48 19.49
CA GLU A 100 0.14 -17.21 20.24
C GLU A 100 0.75 -18.38 19.44
N ASP A 101 -0.07 -19.09 18.65
CA ASP A 101 0.38 -20.22 17.81
C ASP A 101 0.98 -19.80 16.46
N ASP A 102 0.95 -18.49 16.13
CA ASP A 102 1.49 -18.03 14.86
C ASP A 102 3.02 -18.07 14.89
N ILE A 103 3.59 -18.77 13.91
CA ILE A 103 5.04 -18.82 13.74
C ILE A 103 5.47 -17.58 12.98
N TYR A 104 6.46 -16.86 13.50
CA TYR A 104 7.11 -15.73 12.83
C TYR A 104 8.61 -15.93 12.75
N THR A 105 9.19 -15.52 11.62
CA THR A 105 10.63 -15.33 11.48
C THR A 105 10.92 -13.83 11.51
N ALA A 106 11.72 -13.41 12.47
CA ALA A 106 12.07 -12.01 12.67
C ALA A 106 13.60 -11.83 12.64
N VAL A 107 14.06 -10.75 12.00
CA VAL A 107 15.48 -10.36 11.96
C VAL A 107 15.58 -8.88 12.28
N GLY A 108 16.44 -8.55 13.24
CA GLY A 108 16.64 -7.20 13.72
C GLY A 108 17.75 -7.15 14.77
N VAL A 109 17.94 -5.99 15.36
CA VAL A 109 18.89 -5.77 16.46
C VAL A 109 18.21 -6.15 17.77
N VAL A 110 18.94 -6.88 18.63
CA VAL A 110 18.48 -7.20 19.98
C VAL A 110 19.20 -6.30 20.98
N GLU A 111 18.44 -5.42 21.63
CA GLU A 111 18.93 -4.53 22.69
C GLU A 111 18.06 -4.70 23.93
N GLY A 112 18.68 -4.98 25.09
CA GLY A 112 17.94 -5.16 26.35
C GLY A 112 16.86 -6.25 26.31
N GLY A 113 17.03 -7.29 25.49
CA GLY A 113 16.03 -8.35 25.31
C GLY A 113 14.84 -7.98 24.41
N THR A 114 14.90 -6.83 23.74
CA THR A 114 13.89 -6.38 22.76
C THR A 114 14.47 -6.42 21.36
N LEU A 115 13.73 -7.04 20.43
CA LEU A 115 14.00 -7.04 19.01
C LEU A 115 13.46 -5.74 18.39
N GLN A 116 14.33 -4.95 17.79
CA GLN A 116 14.02 -3.67 17.17
C GLN A 116 14.70 -3.51 15.81
N ALA A 117 14.28 -2.48 15.06
CA ALA A 117 14.94 -2.12 13.81
C ALA A 117 16.37 -1.63 14.08
N TYR A 118 17.22 -1.69 13.05
CA TYR A 118 18.53 -1.01 13.12
C TYR A 118 18.33 0.46 13.48
N SER A 119 18.93 0.89 14.60
CA SER A 119 18.83 2.28 15.00
C SER A 119 19.78 3.15 14.15
N PRO A 120 19.33 4.33 13.67
CA PRO A 120 20.21 5.32 13.04
C PRO A 120 21.37 5.77 13.94
N SER A 121 21.23 5.65 15.27
CA SER A 121 22.31 5.98 16.20
C SER A 121 23.50 5.01 16.10
N MET A 122 23.24 3.75 15.79
CA MET A 122 24.26 2.70 15.68
C MET A 122 24.65 2.45 14.22
N PHE A 123 23.74 2.75 13.28
CA PHE A 123 23.94 2.62 11.84
C PHE A 123 23.42 3.87 11.10
N PRO A 124 24.19 4.98 11.07
CA PRO A 124 23.73 6.27 10.54
C PRO A 124 23.38 6.27 9.05
N HIS A 125 23.95 5.31 8.31
CA HIS A 125 23.78 5.16 6.86
C HIS A 125 22.91 3.95 6.49
N ALA A 126 22.41 3.20 7.48
CA ALA A 126 21.51 2.09 7.22
C ALA A 126 20.07 2.56 7.42
N ASP A 127 19.21 2.21 6.48
CA ASP A 127 17.78 2.33 6.71
C ASP A 127 17.40 1.45 7.92
N PRO A 128 16.47 1.92 8.77
CA PRO A 128 15.99 1.15 9.91
C PRO A 128 15.23 -0.08 9.40
N ILE A 129 15.97 -1.17 9.21
CA ILE A 129 15.42 -2.43 8.72
C ILE A 129 15.16 -3.32 9.93
N SER A 130 13.90 -3.68 10.13
CA SER A 130 13.52 -4.90 10.82
C SER A 130 12.76 -5.76 9.83
N LEU A 131 13.03 -7.05 9.80
CA LEU A 131 12.30 -7.99 8.97
C LEU A 131 11.40 -8.80 9.89
N LEU A 132 10.15 -8.94 9.50
CA LEU A 132 9.19 -9.80 10.18
C LEU A 132 8.32 -10.44 9.11
N ARG A 133 8.31 -11.77 9.06
CA ARG A 133 7.45 -12.54 8.16
C ARG A 133 6.79 -13.67 8.93
N LYS A 134 5.50 -13.87 8.68
CA LYS A 134 4.77 -15.04 9.18
C LYS A 134 5.26 -16.30 8.47
N GLY A 135 5.62 -17.32 9.24
CA GLY A 135 6.16 -18.59 8.79
C GLY A 135 7.55 -18.87 9.38
N SER A 136 7.98 -20.13 9.27
CA SER A 136 9.34 -20.55 9.59
C SER A 136 10.20 -20.48 8.34
N TYR A 137 11.16 -19.55 8.32
CA TYR A 137 12.10 -19.38 7.22
C TYR A 137 13.53 -19.46 7.71
N SER A 138 14.39 -20.08 6.90
CA SER A 138 15.84 -19.88 7.07
C SER A 138 16.24 -18.46 6.70
N LEU A 139 17.37 -17.98 7.23
CA LEU A 139 17.88 -16.64 6.94
C LEU A 139 18.06 -16.40 5.43
N LYS A 140 18.53 -17.41 4.70
CA LYS A 140 18.69 -17.33 3.24
C LYS A 140 17.35 -17.20 2.52
N GLN A 141 16.36 -18.01 2.89
CA GLN A 141 15.02 -17.93 2.30
C GLN A 141 14.36 -16.58 2.59
N LEU A 142 14.47 -16.08 3.83
CA LEU A 142 13.94 -14.76 4.19
C LEU A 142 14.61 -13.67 3.36
N HIS A 143 15.93 -13.68 3.24
CA HIS A 143 16.66 -12.71 2.42
C HIS A 143 16.23 -12.75 0.95
N ASP A 144 16.10 -13.94 0.36
CA ASP A 144 15.69 -14.11 -1.03
C ASP A 144 14.26 -13.61 -1.29
N ILE A 145 13.34 -13.82 -0.34
CA ILE A 145 11.96 -13.31 -0.38
C ILE A 145 11.95 -11.78 -0.31
N GLU A 146 12.62 -11.19 0.67
CA GLU A 146 12.66 -9.73 0.83
C GLU A 146 13.32 -9.04 -0.37
N ARG A 147 14.39 -9.62 -0.89
CA ARG A 147 15.06 -9.11 -2.10
C ARG A 147 14.13 -9.19 -3.32
N ARG A 148 13.37 -10.26 -3.47
CA ARG A 148 12.38 -10.40 -4.55
C ARG A 148 11.26 -9.36 -4.39
N ASP A 149 10.72 -9.18 -3.20
CA ASP A 149 9.65 -8.20 -2.93
C ASP A 149 10.12 -6.77 -3.21
N ALA A 150 11.31 -6.40 -2.73
CA ALA A 150 11.93 -5.10 -3.02
C ALA A 150 12.16 -4.88 -4.52
N ASN A 151 12.63 -5.90 -5.23
CA ASN A 151 12.79 -5.85 -6.68
C ASN A 151 11.44 -5.65 -7.38
N VAL A 152 10.42 -6.43 -7.03
CA VAL A 152 9.07 -6.33 -7.61
C VAL A 152 8.50 -4.93 -7.36
N HIS A 153 8.64 -4.40 -6.14
CA HIS A 153 8.17 -3.07 -5.79
C HIS A 153 8.87 -1.98 -6.60
N THR A 154 10.20 -2.08 -6.75
CA THR A 154 10.99 -1.17 -7.58
C THR A 154 10.55 -1.20 -9.04
N TRP A 155 10.37 -2.39 -9.62
CA TRP A 155 9.91 -2.53 -11.00
C TRP A 155 8.48 -2.03 -11.21
N LYS A 156 7.59 -2.17 -10.21
CA LYS A 156 6.25 -1.56 -10.23
C LYS A 156 6.32 -0.04 -10.35
N TYR A 157 7.13 0.64 -9.54
CA TYR A 157 7.29 2.09 -9.64
C TYR A 157 7.97 2.53 -10.94
N ARG A 158 8.94 1.77 -11.44
CA ARG A 158 9.58 2.04 -12.74
C ARG A 158 8.59 1.95 -13.88
N LEU A 159 7.71 0.94 -13.86
CA LEU A 159 6.63 0.80 -14.84
C LEU A 159 5.63 1.94 -14.73
N LEU A 160 5.23 2.31 -13.51
CA LEU A 160 4.32 3.44 -13.28
C LEU A 160 4.92 4.76 -13.80
N GLY A 161 6.19 5.02 -13.50
CA GLY A 161 6.92 6.19 -14.02
C GLY A 161 7.02 6.18 -15.54
N PHE A 162 7.26 5.02 -16.16
CA PHE A 162 7.23 4.89 -17.62
C PHE A 162 5.85 5.22 -18.21
N VAL A 163 4.77 4.68 -17.64
CA VAL A 163 3.40 4.97 -18.08
C VAL A 163 3.11 6.46 -17.95
N GLN A 164 3.52 7.10 -16.85
CA GLN A 164 3.35 8.54 -16.64
C GLN A 164 4.10 9.35 -17.70
N VAL A 165 5.38 9.07 -17.95
CA VAL A 165 6.18 9.77 -18.99
C VAL A 165 5.56 9.57 -20.38
N PHE A 166 5.16 8.35 -20.71
CA PHE A 166 4.55 8.04 -22.00
C PHE A 166 3.21 8.77 -22.19
N ALA A 167 2.36 8.81 -21.17
CA ALA A 167 1.12 9.57 -21.19
C ALA A 167 1.39 11.08 -21.36
N SER A 168 2.36 11.63 -20.62
CA SER A 168 2.77 13.02 -20.78
C SER A 168 3.30 13.32 -22.19
N ALA A 169 4.08 12.43 -22.78
CA ALA A 169 4.57 12.58 -24.16
C ALA A 169 3.42 12.50 -25.20
N MET A 170 2.40 11.69 -24.94
CA MET A 170 1.20 11.62 -25.79
C MET A 170 0.40 12.93 -25.80
N THR A 171 0.23 13.56 -24.64
CA THR A 171 -0.53 14.81 -24.49
C THR A 171 0.27 16.03 -24.90
N LEU A 172 1.56 16.09 -24.53
CA LEU A 172 2.49 17.20 -24.78
C LEU A 172 3.49 16.78 -25.85
N HIS A 173 2.99 16.29 -27.00
CA HIS A 173 3.89 15.87 -28.06
C HIS A 173 4.81 17.03 -28.43
N PRO A 174 6.14 16.91 -28.25
CA PRO A 174 6.98 18.07 -28.37
C PRO A 174 7.11 18.49 -29.83
N ASP A 175 6.82 19.75 -30.14
CA ASP A 175 6.90 20.27 -31.50
C ASP A 175 8.33 20.23 -32.05
N TRP A 176 9.35 20.26 -31.19
CA TRP A 176 10.73 20.08 -31.62
C TRP A 176 11.01 18.68 -32.20
N VAL A 177 10.27 17.64 -31.78
CA VAL A 177 10.41 16.28 -32.34
C VAL A 177 9.85 16.22 -33.76
N THR A 178 8.74 16.90 -34.04
CA THR A 178 8.20 16.94 -35.41
C THR A 178 9.13 17.71 -36.35
N ILE A 179 9.71 18.82 -35.88
CA ILE A 179 10.69 19.61 -36.64
C ILE A 179 11.96 18.79 -36.90
N PHE A 180 12.47 18.07 -35.90
CA PHE A 180 13.65 17.20 -36.05
C PHE A 180 13.43 16.11 -37.11
N LEU A 181 12.25 15.47 -37.12
CA LEU A 181 11.92 14.42 -38.09
C LEU A 181 11.82 14.94 -39.53
N GLN A 182 11.60 16.24 -39.74
CA GLN A 182 11.56 16.87 -41.06
C GLN A 182 12.95 17.13 -41.66
N PHE A 183 14.02 16.96 -40.87
CA PHE A 183 15.38 17.20 -41.34
C PHE A 183 15.80 16.17 -42.40
N GLN A 184 16.48 16.64 -43.47
CA GLN A 184 16.81 15.82 -44.65
C GLN A 184 17.70 14.61 -44.35
N TRP A 185 18.46 14.67 -43.25
CA TRP A 185 19.37 13.60 -42.83
C TRP A 185 18.66 12.46 -42.09
N VAL A 186 17.40 12.63 -41.72
CA VAL A 186 16.61 11.60 -41.05
C VAL A 186 16.10 10.60 -42.10
N SER A 187 16.18 9.30 -41.79
CA SER A 187 15.70 8.24 -42.68
C SER A 187 14.22 8.42 -43.03
N SER A 188 13.88 8.19 -44.31
CA SER A 188 12.50 8.21 -44.80
C SER A 188 11.60 7.21 -44.06
N ASN A 189 12.17 6.11 -43.58
CA ASN A 189 11.46 5.10 -42.79
C ASN A 189 11.06 5.62 -41.41
N LEU A 190 11.89 6.47 -40.79
CA LEU A 190 11.60 7.06 -39.48
C LEU A 190 10.50 8.12 -39.56
N ARG A 191 10.45 8.87 -40.67
CA ARG A 191 9.38 9.84 -40.95
C ARG A 191 7.98 9.21 -41.11
N ARG A 192 7.93 7.94 -41.53
CA ARG A 192 6.67 7.18 -41.70
C ARG A 192 6.18 6.55 -40.41
N CYS A 193 6.95 6.64 -39.33
CA CYS A 193 6.57 6.03 -38.08
C CYS A 193 5.42 6.79 -37.40
N SER A 194 4.55 6.07 -36.70
CA SER A 194 3.44 6.71 -36.01
C SER A 194 3.93 7.55 -34.84
N ARG A 195 3.21 8.63 -34.55
CA ARG A 195 3.45 9.49 -33.37
C ARG A 195 3.51 8.67 -32.07
N GLY A 196 2.64 7.67 -31.96
CA GLY A 196 2.59 6.73 -30.84
C GLY A 196 3.91 5.98 -30.64
N TRP A 197 4.46 5.43 -31.72
CA TRP A 197 5.69 4.65 -31.67
C TRP A 197 6.91 5.51 -31.33
N ILE A 198 7.02 6.70 -31.92
CA ILE A 198 8.12 7.64 -31.64
C ILE A 198 8.15 7.99 -30.16
N ASN A 199 7.01 8.41 -29.62
CA ASN A 199 6.90 8.77 -28.21
C ASN A 199 7.11 7.56 -27.28
N PHE A 200 6.70 6.36 -27.68
CA PHE A 200 6.96 5.15 -26.91
C PHE A 200 8.46 4.90 -26.76
N VAL A 201 9.19 4.91 -27.88
CA VAL A 201 10.64 4.71 -27.90
C VAL A 201 11.37 5.81 -27.11
N LEU A 202 10.99 7.08 -27.29
CA LEU A 202 11.58 8.19 -26.55
C LEU A 202 11.32 8.08 -25.05
N SER A 203 10.07 7.79 -24.65
CA SER A 203 9.70 7.65 -23.24
C SER A 203 10.41 6.47 -22.59
N PHE A 204 10.51 5.34 -23.30
CA PHE A 204 11.21 4.15 -22.84
C PHE A 204 12.71 4.39 -22.68
N SER A 205 13.34 5.08 -23.64
CA SER A 205 14.76 5.42 -23.58
C SER A 205 15.06 6.38 -22.43
N TYR A 206 14.21 7.40 -22.25
CA TYR A 206 14.31 8.36 -21.16
C TYR A 206 14.13 7.70 -19.78
N THR A 207 13.15 6.80 -19.62
CA THR A 207 12.94 6.12 -18.34
C THR A 207 14.07 5.17 -18.02
N LEU A 208 14.63 4.44 -19.00
CA LEU A 208 15.83 3.63 -18.80
C LEU A 208 17.04 4.46 -18.38
N LEU A 209 17.20 5.66 -18.94
CA LEU A 209 18.26 6.59 -18.55
C LEU A 209 18.09 7.03 -17.09
N ILE A 210 16.88 7.43 -16.67
CA ILE A 210 16.64 7.79 -15.27
C ILE A 210 16.91 6.58 -14.34
N ILE A 211 16.45 5.40 -14.75
CA ILE A 211 16.64 4.17 -13.97
C ILE A 211 18.12 3.83 -13.81
N SER A 212 18.98 4.18 -14.77
CA SER A 212 20.41 3.87 -14.71
C SER A 212 21.20 4.78 -13.76
N ILE A 213 20.74 6.02 -13.53
CA ILE A 213 21.45 7.01 -12.69
C ILE A 213 21.74 6.48 -11.27
N PRO A 214 20.76 5.95 -10.51
CA PRO A 214 21.05 5.41 -9.18
C PRO A 214 22.12 4.32 -9.18
N TRP A 215 22.17 3.44 -10.19
CA TRP A 215 23.19 2.39 -10.27
C TRP A 215 24.60 2.92 -10.52
N LEU A 216 24.72 4.10 -11.11
CA LEU A 216 26.01 4.77 -11.29
C LEU A 216 26.48 5.46 -10.00
N VAL A 217 25.53 5.98 -9.21
CA VAL A 217 25.81 6.68 -7.95
C VAL A 217 26.04 5.71 -6.79
N HIS A 218 25.36 4.55 -6.78
CA HIS A 218 25.47 3.53 -5.73
C HIS A 218 26.69 2.60 -5.89
N LYS A 219 27.56 2.84 -6.88
CA LYS A 219 28.88 2.20 -6.98
C LYS A 219 29.90 2.95 -6.13
#